data_AF-A0A952PEJ1-F1
#
_entry.id   AF-A0A952PEJ1-F1
#
_cell.length_a   1.000
_cell.length_b   1.000
_cell.length_c   1.000
_cell.angle_alpha   90.00
_cell.angle_beta   90.00
_cell.angle_gamma   90.00
#
_symmetry.space_group_name_H-M   'P 1'
#
loop_
_entity.id
_entity.type
_entity.pdbx_description
1 polymer ?
#
loop_
_entity_poly.entity_id
_entity_poly.type
_entity_poly.pdbx_seq_one_letter_code
_entity_poly.pdbx_strand_id
1 'polypeptide(L)'
;MKLLNEIINCLNNSDNPSEIFAQIRAENQIGYLTELNLLIGCIHDPIWHPEGDVWTHTMIVIDEAAKYRHFFKTNDEKTSYMLAALCHDLGKPYTNDYLNSRIRSVMHDQYGIIPAKSLLTKIGVNDTNIINKVSAYVRYHLVPMQFYKSEGKVSDKAIRKLNENIYIPDLVLLTRADHAGRTDDEAKMNLCPPADYLLDRFKKLKL
;
A
#
# COMPACT_ATOMS: atom_id res chain seq x y z
N MET A 1 -2.45 17.59 17.18
CA MET A 1 -1.37 18.35 16.50
C MET A 1 0.00 17.70 16.65
N LYS A 2 0.48 17.37 17.87
CA LYS A 2 1.82 16.78 18.06
C LYS A 2 2.00 15.39 17.41
N LEU A 3 1.11 14.44 17.72
CA LEU A 3 1.15 13.07 17.18
C LEU A 3 1.06 13.00 15.64
N LEU A 4 0.28 13.89 15.03
CA LEU A 4 0.17 14.01 13.57
C LEU A 4 1.53 14.32 12.94
N ASN A 5 2.16 15.42 13.38
CA ASN A 5 3.42 15.87 12.79
C ASN A 5 4.51 14.79 12.98
N GLU A 6 4.46 14.05 14.09
CA GLU A 6 5.36 12.93 14.34
C GLU A 6 5.14 11.77 13.36
N ILE A 7 3.89 11.37 13.06
CA ILE A 7 3.58 10.32 12.07
C ILE A 7 4.12 10.68 10.68
N ILE A 8 3.76 11.88 10.18
CA ILE A 8 4.18 12.29 8.83
C ILE A 8 5.70 12.46 8.76
N ASN A 9 6.31 13.02 9.80
CA ASN A 9 7.77 13.15 9.87
C ASN A 9 8.45 11.77 9.90
N CYS A 10 7.95 10.83 10.69
CA CYS A 10 8.48 9.48 10.78
C CYS A 10 8.38 8.75 9.44
N LEU A 11 7.19 8.74 8.82
CA LEU A 11 6.98 8.14 7.49
C LEU A 11 7.95 8.70 6.43
N ASN A 12 8.21 10.00 6.44
CA ASN A 12 9.04 10.63 5.42
C ASN A 12 10.54 10.48 5.65
N ASN A 13 10.98 10.26 6.89
CA ASN A 13 12.39 10.42 7.27
C ASN A 13 13.00 9.19 7.96
N SER A 14 12.22 8.38 8.68
CA SER A 14 12.72 7.16 9.32
C SER A 14 12.96 6.04 8.32
N ASP A 15 13.97 5.22 8.57
CA ASP A 15 14.18 3.96 7.83
C ASP A 15 13.29 2.82 8.34
N ASN A 16 12.79 2.92 9.59
CA ASN A 16 11.79 2.04 10.17
C ASN A 16 10.56 2.85 10.63
N PRO A 17 9.72 3.37 9.72
CA PRO A 17 8.49 4.06 10.11
C PRO A 17 7.55 3.26 11.01
N SER A 18 7.59 1.92 11.01
CA SER A 18 6.76 1.07 11.87
C SER A 18 6.93 1.32 13.37
N GLU A 19 8.11 1.80 13.81
CA GLU A 19 8.42 2.05 15.22
C GLU A 19 7.47 3.06 15.88
N ILE A 20 7.03 4.10 15.16
CA ILE A 20 6.07 5.07 15.72
C ILE A 20 4.71 4.43 15.98
N PHE A 21 4.28 3.50 15.13
CA PHE A 21 3.02 2.79 15.31
C PHE A 21 3.11 1.75 16.43
N ALA A 22 4.28 1.13 16.62
CA ALA A 22 4.55 0.31 17.80
C ALA A 22 4.48 1.13 19.09
N GLN A 23 5.04 2.34 19.10
CA GLN A 23 4.93 3.27 20.23
C GLN A 23 3.48 3.68 20.48
N ILE A 24 2.73 4.10 19.46
CA ILE A 24 1.30 4.45 19.56
C ILE A 24 0.49 3.30 20.16
N ARG A 25 0.81 2.04 19.81
CA ARG A 25 0.18 0.86 20.42
C ARG A 25 0.57 0.68 21.88
N ALA A 26 1.85 0.79 22.22
CA ALA A 26 2.34 0.67 23.59
C ALA A 26 1.73 1.73 24.53
N GLU A 27 1.45 2.91 24.00
CA GLU A 27 0.80 4.02 24.72
C GLU A 27 -0.74 3.91 24.73
N ASN A 28 -1.33 2.82 24.20
CA ASN A 28 -2.77 2.61 24.07
C ASN A 28 -3.51 3.71 23.28
N GLN A 29 -2.81 4.40 22.38
CA GLN A 29 -3.38 5.47 21.54
C GLN A 29 -3.89 4.96 20.19
N ILE A 30 -3.66 3.68 19.86
CA ILE A 30 -4.05 3.12 18.56
C ILE A 30 -5.56 3.18 18.29
N GLY A 31 -6.38 3.22 19.35
CA GLY A 31 -7.83 3.40 19.24
C GLY A 31 -8.27 4.71 18.57
N TYR A 32 -7.42 5.75 18.56
CA TYR A 32 -7.70 7.00 17.81
C TYR A 32 -7.55 6.81 16.30
N LEU A 33 -6.69 5.89 15.87
CA LEU A 33 -6.46 5.53 14.47
C LEU A 33 -7.29 4.29 14.12
N THR A 34 -8.61 4.39 14.25
CA THR A 34 -9.52 3.23 14.17
C THR A 34 -9.34 2.39 12.91
N GLU A 35 -9.01 3.01 11.77
CA GLU A 35 -8.77 2.33 10.50
C GLU A 35 -7.55 1.40 10.58
N LEU A 36 -6.48 1.83 11.24
CA LEU A 36 -5.30 1.00 11.48
C LEU A 36 -5.56 -0.03 12.59
N ASN A 37 -6.31 0.35 13.62
CA ASN A 37 -6.67 -0.58 14.70
C ASN A 37 -7.46 -1.80 14.19
N LEU A 38 -8.31 -1.60 13.17
CA LEU A 38 -9.07 -2.69 12.52
C LEU A 38 -8.20 -3.69 11.76
N LEU A 39 -6.94 -3.36 11.45
CA LEU A 39 -6.00 -4.30 10.81
C LEU A 39 -5.45 -5.32 11.81
N ILE A 40 -5.44 -5.01 13.11
CA ILE A 40 -4.90 -5.88 14.16
C ILE A 40 -5.80 -7.11 14.31
N GLY A 41 -5.24 -8.29 14.13
CA GLY A 41 -5.96 -9.56 14.14
C GLY A 41 -6.81 -9.81 12.89
N CYS A 42 -6.82 -8.89 11.92
CA CYS A 42 -7.46 -9.13 10.62
C CYS A 42 -6.60 -10.13 9.85
N ILE A 43 -7.09 -11.35 9.71
CA ILE A 43 -6.32 -12.47 9.13
C ILE A 43 -6.06 -12.26 7.62
N HIS A 44 -4.83 -12.52 7.16
CA HIS A 44 -4.57 -12.77 5.75
C HIS A 44 -4.66 -14.26 5.43
N ASP A 45 -4.65 -14.59 4.14
CA ASP A 45 -4.40 -15.96 3.70
C ASP A 45 -2.96 -16.37 4.05
N PRO A 46 -2.75 -17.36 4.94
CA PRO A 46 -1.43 -17.68 5.50
C PRO A 46 -0.48 -18.30 4.47
N ILE A 47 -0.97 -18.75 3.31
CA ILE A 47 -0.12 -19.25 2.22
C ILE A 47 0.58 -18.09 1.52
N TRP A 48 -0.12 -16.97 1.33
CA TRP A 48 0.43 -15.79 0.66
C TRP A 48 1.07 -14.79 1.63
N HIS A 49 0.69 -14.87 2.90
CA HIS A 49 1.07 -13.92 3.94
C HIS A 49 1.46 -14.68 5.22
N PRO A 50 2.61 -15.38 5.20
CA PRO A 50 3.09 -16.12 6.38
C PRO A 50 3.44 -15.21 7.56
N GLU A 51 3.56 -13.89 7.34
CA GLU A 51 3.83 -12.88 8.37
C GLU A 51 2.67 -12.66 9.36
N GLY A 52 1.46 -13.09 9.01
CA GLY A 52 0.31 -13.08 9.92
C GLY A 52 -0.84 -12.17 9.48
N ASP A 53 -1.14 -11.17 10.31
CA ASP A 53 -2.30 -10.29 10.13
C ASP A 53 -2.01 -9.07 9.24
N VAL A 54 -3.07 -8.38 8.81
CA VAL A 54 -2.98 -7.20 7.94
C VAL A 54 -2.16 -6.09 8.60
N TRP A 55 -2.24 -5.98 9.93
CA TRP A 55 -1.42 -5.03 10.68
C TRP A 55 0.07 -5.30 10.48
N THR A 56 0.49 -6.53 10.73
CA THR A 56 1.90 -6.95 10.66
C THR A 56 2.44 -6.74 9.25
N HIS A 57 1.69 -7.17 8.24
CA HIS A 57 2.01 -6.90 6.84
C HIS A 57 2.18 -5.40 6.57
N THR A 58 1.20 -4.58 6.93
CA THR A 58 1.25 -3.12 6.72
C THR A 58 2.49 -2.48 7.37
N MET A 59 2.87 -2.92 8.57
CA MET A 59 4.06 -2.40 9.25
C MET A 59 5.35 -2.75 8.51
N ILE A 60 5.47 -3.97 8.00
CA ILE A 60 6.64 -4.36 7.18
C ILE A 60 6.64 -3.56 5.86
N VAL A 61 5.48 -3.42 5.21
CA VAL A 61 5.36 -2.69 3.94
C VAL A 61 5.76 -1.23 4.05
N ILE A 62 5.44 -0.52 5.14
CA ILE A 62 5.87 0.88 5.29
C ILE A 62 7.39 1.00 5.51
N ASP A 63 8.03 0.03 6.14
CA ASP A 63 9.49 -0.03 6.28
C ASP A 63 10.15 -0.34 4.93
N GLU A 64 9.62 -1.29 4.17
CA GLU A 64 10.08 -1.59 2.81
C GLU A 64 9.84 -0.42 1.85
N ALA A 65 8.69 0.25 1.96
CA ALA A 65 8.36 1.43 1.17
C ALA A 65 9.36 2.55 1.42
N ALA A 66 9.81 2.72 2.67
CA ALA A 66 10.77 3.74 3.05
C ALA A 66 12.02 3.67 2.17
N LYS A 67 12.49 2.47 1.79
CA LYS A 67 13.68 2.28 0.94
C LYS A 67 13.57 2.92 -0.44
N TYR A 68 12.36 3.11 -0.97
CA TYR A 68 12.11 3.69 -2.30
C TYR A 68 11.73 5.18 -2.26
N ARG A 69 11.48 5.75 -1.08
CA ARG A 69 10.95 7.13 -0.93
C ARG A 69 11.86 8.21 -1.52
N HIS A 70 13.15 7.91 -1.70
CA HIS A 70 14.14 8.81 -2.30
C HIS A 70 14.00 9.01 -3.82
N PHE A 71 13.22 8.16 -4.52
CA PHE A 71 12.94 8.34 -5.95
C PHE A 71 11.94 9.47 -6.23
N PHE A 72 11.20 9.92 -5.22
CA PHE A 72 10.22 11.00 -5.36
C PHE A 72 10.87 12.38 -5.23
N LYS A 73 10.56 13.27 -6.18
CA LYS A 73 11.24 14.56 -6.31
C LYS A 73 10.70 15.62 -5.34
N THR A 74 9.41 15.55 -5.04
CA THR A 74 8.74 16.50 -4.14
C THR A 74 8.36 15.85 -2.81
N ASN A 75 8.29 16.66 -1.75
CA ASN A 75 7.81 16.18 -0.45
C ASN A 75 6.36 15.69 -0.51
N ASP A 76 5.51 16.30 -1.34
CA ASP A 76 4.10 15.90 -1.47
C ASP A 76 3.97 14.53 -2.13
N GLU A 77 4.75 14.25 -3.18
CA GLU A 77 4.79 12.93 -3.81
C GLU A 77 5.31 11.86 -2.86
N LYS A 78 6.43 12.14 -2.18
CA LYS A 78 7.01 11.25 -1.16
C LYS A 78 6.01 10.94 -0.05
N THR A 79 5.36 11.98 0.48
CA THR A 79 4.34 11.85 1.54
C THR A 79 3.14 11.05 1.04
N SER A 80 2.66 11.33 -0.17
CA SER A 80 1.54 10.58 -0.78
C SER A 80 1.88 9.10 -0.94
N TYR A 81 3.10 8.77 -1.34
CA TYR A 81 3.57 7.39 -1.50
C TYR A 81 3.66 6.65 -0.16
N MET A 82 4.28 7.25 0.87
CA MET A 82 4.38 6.63 2.19
C MET A 82 3.01 6.45 2.86
N LEU A 83 2.12 7.42 2.71
CA LEU A 83 0.73 7.31 3.17
C LEU A 83 -0.05 6.25 2.38
N ALA A 84 0.21 6.10 1.09
CA ALA A 84 -0.38 5.03 0.29
C ALA A 84 0.07 3.64 0.77
N ALA A 85 1.35 3.46 1.12
CA ALA A 85 1.85 2.22 1.70
C ALA A 85 1.14 1.88 3.02
N LEU A 86 0.96 2.87 3.90
CA LEU A 86 0.21 2.71 5.15
C LEU A 86 -1.27 2.34 4.92
N CYS A 87 -1.87 2.83 3.82
CA CYS A 87 -3.30 2.73 3.55
C CYS A 87 -3.70 1.58 2.61
N HIS A 88 -2.76 0.92 1.92
CA HIS A 88 -3.04 0.09 0.75
C HIS A 88 -4.09 -1.00 1.01
N ASP A 89 -4.04 -1.61 2.20
CA ASP A 89 -4.88 -2.74 2.61
C ASP A 89 -6.02 -2.38 3.58
N LEU A 90 -6.32 -1.09 3.77
CA LEU A 90 -7.39 -0.65 4.70
C LEU A 90 -8.79 -1.16 4.34
N GLY A 91 -8.99 -1.68 3.13
CA GLY A 91 -10.24 -2.31 2.72
C GLY A 91 -10.44 -3.75 3.22
N LYS A 92 -9.37 -4.42 3.68
CA LYS A 92 -9.43 -5.84 4.05
C LYS A 92 -10.38 -6.14 5.20
N PRO A 93 -10.39 -5.39 6.31
CA PRO A 93 -11.34 -5.64 7.40
C PRO A 93 -12.82 -5.61 6.99
N TYR A 94 -13.16 -4.91 5.90
CA TYR A 94 -14.53 -4.76 5.41
C TYR A 94 -14.93 -5.79 4.35
N THR A 95 -13.97 -6.55 3.84
CA THR A 95 -14.17 -7.44 2.67
C THR A 95 -13.60 -8.84 2.88
N ASN A 96 -12.96 -9.10 4.03
CA ASN A 96 -12.43 -10.40 4.38
C ASN A 96 -13.55 -11.42 4.56
N ASP A 97 -13.52 -12.43 3.71
CA ASP A 97 -14.49 -13.53 3.73
C ASP A 97 -13.77 -14.87 3.57
N TYR A 98 -14.39 -15.93 4.08
CA TYR A 98 -13.87 -17.29 4.00
C TYR A 98 -14.46 -18.00 2.76
N LEU A 99 -13.81 -17.81 1.61
CA LEU A 99 -14.28 -18.32 0.32
C LEU A 99 -13.44 -19.51 -0.15
N ASN A 100 -14.09 -20.65 -0.41
CA ASN A 100 -13.46 -21.88 -0.92
C ASN A 100 -12.30 -22.37 -0.03
N SER A 101 -12.51 -22.38 1.29
CA SER A 101 -11.51 -22.78 2.30
C SER A 101 -10.26 -21.88 2.34
N ARG A 102 -10.35 -20.67 1.78
CA ARG A 102 -9.28 -19.67 1.78
C ARG A 102 -9.85 -18.31 2.20
N ILE A 103 -9.02 -17.51 2.85
CA ILE A 103 -9.38 -16.14 3.18
C ILE A 103 -9.21 -15.29 1.92
N ARG A 104 -10.24 -14.53 1.55
CA ARG A 104 -10.20 -13.62 0.40
C ARG A 104 -10.81 -12.29 0.77
N SER A 105 -10.13 -11.21 0.40
CA SER A 105 -10.63 -9.83 0.55
C SER A 105 -11.00 -9.29 -0.83
N VAL A 106 -12.19 -9.64 -1.32
CA VAL A 106 -12.62 -9.26 -2.68
C VAL A 106 -12.96 -7.77 -2.71
N MET A 107 -12.45 -7.02 -3.69
CA MET A 107 -12.65 -5.57 -3.84
C MET A 107 -12.06 -4.68 -2.72
N HIS A 108 -11.12 -5.17 -1.91
CA HIS A 108 -10.52 -4.34 -0.85
C HIS A 108 -9.81 -3.07 -1.38
N ASP A 109 -9.34 -3.09 -2.63
CA ASP A 109 -8.81 -1.91 -3.34
C ASP A 109 -9.85 -0.78 -3.47
N GLN A 110 -11.13 -1.14 -3.63
CA GLN A 110 -12.22 -0.16 -3.73
C GLN A 110 -12.73 0.25 -2.35
N TYR A 111 -12.94 -0.72 -1.46
CA TYR A 111 -13.42 -0.49 -0.10
C TYR A 111 -12.39 0.22 0.77
N GLY A 112 -11.10 0.17 0.41
CA GLY A 112 -10.01 0.84 1.12
C GLY A 112 -9.97 2.36 0.93
N ILE A 113 -10.63 2.91 -0.09
CA ILE A 113 -10.57 4.37 -0.36
C ILE A 113 -11.20 5.19 0.77
N ILE A 114 -12.38 4.78 1.24
CA ILE A 114 -13.10 5.49 2.32
C ILE A 114 -12.31 5.49 3.64
N PRO A 115 -11.84 4.35 4.18
CA PRO A 115 -11.02 4.33 5.37
C PRO A 115 -9.68 5.04 5.16
N ALA A 116 -9.05 4.95 3.99
CA ALA A 116 -7.85 5.75 3.71
C ALA A 116 -8.11 7.25 3.87
N LYS A 117 -9.16 7.79 3.27
CA LYS A 117 -9.54 9.20 3.43
C LYS A 117 -9.83 9.56 4.89
N SER A 118 -10.56 8.71 5.60
CA SER A 118 -10.88 8.91 7.02
C SER A 118 -9.63 8.94 7.90
N LEU A 119 -8.69 8.01 7.68
CA LEU A 119 -7.40 7.99 8.37
C LEU A 119 -6.60 9.25 8.08
N LEU A 120 -6.48 9.66 6.80
CA LEU A 120 -5.78 10.88 6.39
C LEU A 120 -6.34 12.11 7.11
N THR A 121 -7.66 12.26 7.19
CA THR A 121 -8.30 13.35 7.94
C THR A 121 -7.98 13.29 9.43
N LYS A 122 -7.98 12.10 10.05
CA LYS A 122 -7.63 11.93 11.49
C LYS A 122 -6.19 12.31 11.79
N ILE A 123 -5.27 11.98 10.88
CA ILE A 123 -3.89 12.45 10.95
C ILE A 123 -3.76 13.84 10.30
N GLY A 124 -4.83 14.63 10.17
CA GLY A 124 -4.81 16.04 9.73
C GLY A 124 -4.19 16.33 8.36
N VAL A 125 -4.12 15.34 7.47
CA VAL A 125 -3.84 15.54 6.05
C VAL A 125 -5.13 16.03 5.39
N ASN A 126 -5.18 17.33 5.13
CA ASN A 126 -6.33 18.01 4.50
C ASN A 126 -6.04 18.48 3.07
N ASP A 127 -4.81 18.28 2.57
CA ASP A 127 -4.46 18.62 1.20
C ASP A 127 -5.15 17.65 0.22
N THR A 128 -6.09 18.19 -0.57
CA THR A 128 -6.88 17.42 -1.52
C THR A 128 -6.01 16.72 -2.59
N ASN A 129 -4.87 17.29 -2.98
CA ASN A 129 -3.98 16.65 -3.95
C ASN A 129 -3.32 15.41 -3.34
N ILE A 130 -2.83 15.48 -2.09
CA ILE A 130 -2.28 14.32 -1.37
C ILE A 130 -3.37 13.25 -1.19
N ILE A 131 -4.57 13.65 -0.74
CA ILE A 131 -5.70 12.72 -0.54
C ILE A 131 -6.06 12.01 -1.85
N ASN A 132 -6.12 12.74 -2.97
CA ASN A 132 -6.43 12.16 -4.29
C ASN A 132 -5.32 11.21 -4.78
N LYS A 133 -4.04 11.57 -4.58
CA LYS A 133 -2.91 10.69 -4.91
C LYS A 133 -2.96 9.40 -4.09
N VAL A 134 -3.09 9.49 -2.77
CA VAL A 134 -3.23 8.31 -1.89
C VAL A 134 -4.41 7.45 -2.30
N SER A 135 -5.57 8.06 -2.59
CA SER A 135 -6.75 7.34 -3.06
C SER A 135 -6.50 6.59 -4.38
N ALA A 136 -5.74 7.19 -5.31
CA ALA A 136 -5.37 6.54 -6.56
C ALA A 136 -4.45 5.33 -6.33
N TYR A 137 -3.43 5.47 -5.47
CA TYR A 137 -2.58 4.32 -5.11
C TYR A 137 -3.41 3.18 -4.49
N VAL A 138 -4.22 3.47 -3.47
CA VAL A 138 -5.08 2.47 -2.83
C VAL A 138 -6.01 1.81 -3.85
N ARG A 139 -6.60 2.58 -4.75
CA ARG A 139 -7.49 2.05 -5.80
C ARG A 139 -6.80 1.11 -6.77
N TYR A 140 -5.52 1.34 -7.08
CA TYR A 140 -4.81 0.66 -8.16
C TYR A 140 -3.68 -0.27 -7.69
N HIS A 141 -3.44 -0.42 -6.38
CA HIS A 141 -2.32 -1.21 -5.86
C HIS A 141 -2.34 -2.69 -6.29
N LEU A 142 -3.53 -3.27 -6.55
CA LEU A 142 -3.66 -4.64 -7.06
C LEU A 142 -3.49 -4.77 -8.57
N VAL A 143 -3.60 -3.68 -9.34
CA VAL A 143 -3.60 -3.71 -10.80
C VAL A 143 -2.33 -4.37 -11.38
N PRO A 144 -1.12 -4.09 -10.88
CA PRO A 144 0.10 -4.77 -11.35
C PRO A 144 -0.03 -6.30 -11.28
N MET A 145 -0.51 -6.83 -10.14
CA MET A 145 -0.78 -8.27 -9.96
C MET A 145 -1.89 -8.79 -10.88
N GLN A 146 -3.00 -8.05 -11.00
CA GLN A 146 -4.11 -8.43 -11.87
C GLN A 146 -3.69 -8.48 -13.35
N PHE A 147 -2.90 -7.50 -13.80
CA PHE A 147 -2.41 -7.44 -15.16
C PHE A 147 -1.38 -8.54 -15.44
N TYR A 148 -0.50 -8.85 -14.50
CA TYR A 148 0.43 -9.96 -14.62
C TYR A 148 -0.31 -11.31 -14.75
N LYS A 149 -1.31 -11.56 -13.90
CA LYS A 149 -2.15 -12.78 -13.93
C LYS A 149 -3.03 -12.91 -15.17
N SER A 150 -3.16 -11.86 -15.99
CA SER A 150 -3.89 -11.92 -17.25
C SER A 150 -3.11 -12.61 -18.38
N GLU A 151 -1.86 -13.03 -18.14
CA GLU A 151 -1.02 -13.79 -19.09
C GLU A 151 -0.88 -13.08 -20.45
N GLY A 152 -0.60 -11.77 -20.42
CA GLY A 152 -0.36 -10.97 -21.62
C GLY A 152 -1.63 -10.49 -22.34
N LYS A 153 -2.83 -10.78 -21.83
CA LYS A 153 -4.10 -10.35 -22.43
C LYS A 153 -4.45 -8.87 -22.19
N VAL A 154 -3.65 -8.15 -21.40
CA VAL A 154 -3.84 -6.71 -21.15
C VAL A 154 -3.42 -5.89 -22.38
N SER A 155 -4.38 -5.15 -22.94
CA SER A 155 -4.17 -4.25 -24.08
C SER A 155 -3.30 -3.03 -23.74
N ASP A 156 -2.63 -2.47 -24.74
CA ASP A 156 -1.86 -1.22 -24.58
C ASP A 156 -2.73 -0.04 -24.16
N LYS A 157 -3.99 -0.01 -24.62
CA LYS A 157 -4.98 0.98 -24.18
C LYS A 157 -5.20 0.93 -22.67
N ALA A 158 -5.25 -0.26 -22.07
CA ALA A 158 -5.40 -0.41 -20.63
C ALA A 158 -4.15 0.08 -19.87
N ILE A 159 -2.94 -0.19 -20.37
CA ILE A 159 -1.69 0.33 -19.79
C ILE A 159 -1.64 1.86 -19.84
N ARG A 160 -1.96 2.45 -21.00
CA ARG A 160 -2.05 3.92 -21.16
C ARG A 160 -3.09 4.50 -20.20
N LYS A 161 -4.25 3.88 -20.10
CA LYS A 161 -5.32 4.32 -19.21
C LYS A 161 -4.92 4.24 -17.73
N LEU A 162 -4.19 3.22 -17.33
CA LEU A 162 -3.63 3.15 -15.98
C LEU A 162 -2.68 4.33 -15.73
N ASN A 163 -1.74 4.58 -16.66
CA ASN A 163 -0.76 5.67 -16.53
C ASN A 163 -1.39 7.07 -16.46
N GLU A 164 -2.53 7.28 -17.12
CA GLU A 164 -3.31 8.53 -17.00
C GLU A 164 -3.87 8.75 -15.59
N ASN A 165 -4.22 7.67 -14.88
CA ASN A 165 -4.82 7.74 -13.55
C ASN A 165 -3.78 7.71 -12.42
N ILE A 166 -2.64 7.07 -12.66
CA ILE A 166 -1.53 6.94 -11.72
C ILE A 166 -0.24 6.69 -12.49
N TYR A 167 0.82 7.43 -12.19
CA TYR A 167 2.11 7.24 -12.86
C TYR A 167 2.65 5.84 -12.56
N ILE A 168 2.81 5.03 -13.60
CA ILE A 168 3.12 3.59 -13.46
C ILE A 168 4.43 3.35 -12.71
N PRO A 169 5.54 4.07 -13.00
CA PRO A 169 6.77 3.88 -12.25
C PRO A 169 6.62 4.02 -10.74
N ASP A 170 5.77 4.93 -10.26
CA ASP A 170 5.56 5.10 -8.83
C ASP A 170 4.69 3.97 -8.24
N LEU A 171 3.63 3.55 -8.96
CA LEU A 171 2.80 2.40 -8.56
C LEU A 171 3.64 1.11 -8.47
N VAL A 172 4.61 0.97 -9.36
CA VAL A 172 5.58 -0.13 -9.38
C VAL A 172 6.45 -0.13 -8.12
N LEU A 173 6.83 1.03 -7.57
CA LEU A 173 7.56 1.10 -6.30
C LEU A 173 6.70 0.59 -5.14
N LEU A 174 5.42 0.98 -5.08
CA LEU A 174 4.49 0.49 -4.05
C LEU A 174 4.29 -1.02 -4.17
N THR A 175 4.20 -1.54 -5.39
CA THR A 175 4.07 -2.97 -5.65
C THR A 175 5.28 -3.75 -5.13
N ARG A 176 6.48 -3.21 -5.30
CA ARG A 176 7.71 -3.82 -4.78
C ARG A 176 7.74 -3.81 -3.26
N ALA A 177 7.34 -2.71 -2.63
CA ALA A 177 7.24 -2.61 -1.17
C ALA A 177 6.20 -3.60 -0.60
N ASP A 178 5.02 -3.67 -1.20
CA ASP A 178 3.97 -4.63 -0.82
C ASP A 178 4.44 -6.08 -0.98
N HIS A 179 5.11 -6.39 -2.09
CA HIS A 179 5.65 -7.74 -2.31
C HIS A 179 6.77 -8.08 -1.32
N ALA A 180 7.72 -7.16 -1.09
CA ALA A 180 8.81 -7.35 -0.13
C ALA A 180 8.32 -7.44 1.33
N GLY A 181 7.12 -6.90 1.62
CA GLY A 181 6.48 -7.04 2.92
C GLY A 181 6.03 -8.46 3.27
N ARG A 182 5.94 -9.33 2.27
CA ARG A 182 5.61 -10.76 2.47
C ARG A 182 6.84 -11.49 2.98
N THR A 183 6.64 -12.45 3.87
CA THR A 183 7.74 -13.28 4.39
C THR A 183 7.88 -14.63 3.66
N ASP A 184 7.29 -14.74 2.48
CA ASP A 184 7.42 -15.90 1.58
C ASP A 184 8.80 -15.95 0.87
N ASP A 185 9.09 -17.06 0.20
CA ASP A 185 10.41 -17.27 -0.42
C ASP A 185 10.64 -16.41 -1.66
N GLU A 186 9.58 -15.99 -2.37
CA GLU A 186 9.70 -15.12 -3.55
C GLU A 186 10.11 -13.70 -3.14
N ALA A 187 9.49 -13.18 -2.07
CA ALA A 187 9.85 -11.91 -1.47
C ALA A 187 11.30 -11.90 -0.96
N LYS A 188 11.76 -12.99 -0.35
CA LYS A 188 13.17 -13.14 0.09
C LYS A 188 14.17 -13.10 -1.06
N MET A 189 13.77 -13.49 -2.27
CA MET A 189 14.61 -13.43 -3.46
C MET A 189 14.61 -12.04 -4.13
N ASN A 190 13.86 -11.06 -3.58
CA ASN A 190 13.67 -9.72 -4.16
C ASN A 190 13.16 -9.75 -5.61
N LEU A 191 12.41 -10.78 -5.98
CA LEU A 191 11.76 -10.87 -7.29
C LEU A 191 10.37 -10.29 -7.17
N CYS A 192 9.97 -9.40 -8.09
CA CYS A 192 8.58 -8.93 -8.12
C CYS A 192 8.05 -8.98 -9.56
N PRO A 193 7.73 -10.17 -10.08
CA PRO A 193 7.29 -10.34 -11.47
C PRO A 193 6.13 -9.42 -11.90
N PRO A 194 5.12 -9.14 -11.05
CA PRO A 194 4.07 -8.18 -11.40
C PRO A 194 4.58 -6.75 -11.63
N ALA A 195 5.51 -6.29 -10.79
CA ALA A 195 6.10 -4.96 -10.90
C ALA A 195 6.97 -4.86 -12.16
N ASP A 196 7.77 -5.89 -12.43
CA ASP A 196 8.67 -5.93 -13.58
C ASP A 196 7.91 -6.03 -14.90
N TYR A 197 6.87 -6.87 -14.95
CA TYR A 197 5.97 -6.96 -16.10
C TYR A 197 5.34 -5.60 -16.43
N LEU A 198 4.78 -4.91 -15.43
CA LEU A 198 4.11 -3.63 -15.66
C LEU A 198 5.11 -2.54 -16.10
N LEU A 199 6.30 -2.51 -15.49
CA LEU A 199 7.35 -1.56 -15.86
C LEU A 199 7.89 -1.79 -17.27
N ASP A 200 8.06 -3.04 -17.70
CA ASP A 200 8.45 -3.38 -19.07
C ASP A 200 7.38 -2.94 -20.08
N ARG A 201 6.09 -3.20 -19.79
CA ARG A 201 4.98 -2.72 -20.62
C ARG A 201 4.96 -1.20 -20.74
N PHE A 202 5.17 -0.48 -19.64
CA PHE A 202 5.28 0.98 -19.63
C PHE A 202 6.42 1.47 -20.55
N LYS A 203 7.63 0.91 -20.41
CA LYS A 203 8.80 1.27 -21.21
C LYS A 203 8.59 1.01 -22.71
N LYS A 204 8.01 -0.15 -23.07
CA LYS A 204 7.72 -0.50 -24.48
C LYS A 204 6.78 0.49 -25.16
N LEU A 205 5.87 1.10 -24.39
CA LEU A 205 4.90 2.08 -24.90
C LEU A 205 5.43 3.51 -24.96
N LYS A 206 6.67 3.75 -24.48
CA LYS A 206 7.34 5.06 -24.43
C LYS A 206 6.48 6.13 -23.73
N LEU A 207 5.92 5.74 -22.59
CA LEU A 207 5.12 6.59 -21.70
C LEU A 207 5.99 7.35 -20.69
#